data_AF-G0U141-F1
#
_entry.id   AF-G0U141-F1
#
_cell.length_a   1.000
_cell.length_b   1.000
_cell.length_c   1.000
_cell.angle_alpha   90.00
_cell.angle_beta   90.00
_cell.angle_gamma   90.00
#
_symmetry.space_group_name_H-M   'P 1'
#
loop_
_entity.id
_entity.type
_entity.pdbx_description
1 polymer ?
#
loop_
_entity_poly.entity_id
_entity_poly.type
_entity_poly.pdbx_seq_one_letter_code
_entity_poly.pdbx_strand_id
1 'polypeptide(L)'
;MRRACGEATHGCSTAVLRVCVASISTGVFDHPSFEHRKRHTFNTLPLHDANRFGGRTAYLREIGPVNIKGRGRRFKKDHRTVQFNVDVWCAQQTLRKRWKQRDWEVVEVPFALAPREQQRVIPELYTDVPQMADPDRMDFTNIRNKVYDREDLQAVLFPSANSPPYPAIQRVDRDAMTLEKFL
;
A
#
# COMPACT_ATOMS: atom_id res chain seq x y z
N MET A 1 54.43 4.71 36.46
CA MET A 1 53.67 5.55 35.50
C MET A 1 53.06 4.61 34.45
N ARG A 2 51.82 4.13 34.67
CA ARG A 2 50.58 4.54 33.97
C ARG A 2 50.72 4.70 32.44
N ARG A 3 50.16 3.77 31.67
CA ARG A 3 48.87 3.93 30.97
C ARG A 3 48.40 2.62 30.35
N ALA A 4 47.16 2.26 30.66
CA ALA A 4 46.35 1.29 29.95
C ALA A 4 45.56 2.01 28.84
N CYS A 5 45.45 1.38 27.67
CA CYS A 5 44.42 1.57 26.64
C CYS A 5 44.31 0.17 25.99
N GLY A 6 43.26 -0.63 26.14
CA GLY A 6 41.85 -0.27 26.05
C GLY A 6 41.37 -0.63 24.64
N GLU A 7 41.43 -1.91 24.26
CA GLU A 7 40.77 -2.40 23.05
C GLU A 7 39.26 -2.34 23.27
N ALA A 8 38.64 -1.29 22.74
CA ALA A 8 37.19 -1.21 22.63
C ALA A 8 36.76 -2.22 21.56
N THR A 9 36.26 -3.37 22.01
CA THR A 9 35.45 -4.26 21.20
C THR A 9 34.29 -3.46 20.63
N HIS A 10 34.34 -3.17 19.33
CA HIS A 10 33.23 -2.60 18.59
C HIS A 10 32.04 -3.55 18.71
N GLY A 11 31.08 -3.17 19.57
CA GLY A 11 29.77 -3.79 19.61
C GLY A 11 29.12 -3.65 18.25
N CYS A 12 29.07 -4.76 17.51
CA CYS A 12 28.25 -4.89 16.32
C CYS A 12 26.79 -4.73 16.78
N SER A 13 26.28 -3.50 16.69
CA SER A 13 24.85 -3.23 16.82
C SER A 13 24.18 -3.90 15.63
N THR A 14 23.71 -5.12 15.83
CA THR A 14 22.82 -5.81 14.91
C THR A 14 21.55 -4.98 14.82
N ALA A 15 21.47 -4.12 13.80
CA ALA A 15 20.26 -3.42 13.45
C ALA A 15 19.15 -4.46 13.32
N VAL A 16 18.15 -4.38 14.21
CA VAL A 16 16.98 -5.25 14.16
C VAL A 16 16.26 -4.94 12.86
N LEU A 17 16.46 -5.79 11.85
CA LEU A 17 15.68 -5.77 10.61
C LEU A 17 14.22 -5.96 11.02
N ARG A 18 13.47 -4.86 11.10
CA ARG A 18 12.00 -4.92 11.19
C ARG A 18 11.51 -5.52 9.87
N VAL A 19 11.15 -6.79 9.91
CA VAL A 19 10.43 -7.46 8.84
C VAL A 19 9.07 -6.78 8.75
N CYS A 20 8.91 -5.83 7.83
CA CYS A 20 7.60 -5.45 7.34
C CYS A 20 7.05 -6.69 6.61
N VAL A 21 6.18 -7.44 7.28
CA VAL A 21 5.48 -8.57 6.66
C VAL A 21 4.66 -7.98 5.51
N ALA A 22 5.07 -8.25 4.27
CA ALA A 22 4.27 -7.93 3.10
C ALA A 22 2.89 -8.58 3.29
N SER A 23 1.81 -7.83 3.09
CA SER A 23 0.47 -8.40 3.13
C SER A 23 0.28 -9.29 1.89
N ILE A 24 0.46 -10.60 2.08
CA ILE A 24 0.29 -11.58 1.02
C ILE A 24 -1.20 -11.84 0.83
N SER A 25 -1.72 -11.53 -0.36
CA SER A 25 -3.14 -11.75 -0.69
C SER A 25 -3.43 -13.24 -0.88
N THR A 26 -4.48 -13.74 -0.22
CA THR A 26 -5.07 -15.07 -0.43
C THR A 26 -6.26 -15.05 -1.40
N GLY A 27 -6.53 -13.91 -2.02
CA GLY A 27 -7.64 -13.74 -2.96
C GLY A 27 -7.47 -14.55 -4.25
N VAL A 28 -8.58 -14.74 -4.97
CA VAL A 28 -8.61 -15.44 -6.27
C VAL A 28 -8.39 -14.44 -7.40
N PHE A 29 -7.35 -14.68 -8.21
CA PHE A 29 -6.99 -13.83 -9.36
C PHE A 29 -7.36 -14.46 -10.70
N ASP A 30 -7.51 -15.78 -10.75
CA ASP A 30 -7.76 -16.50 -11.99
C ASP A 30 -9.23 -16.89 -12.16
N HIS A 31 -9.72 -16.78 -13.39
CA HIS A 31 -11.00 -17.35 -13.78
C HIS A 31 -10.86 -18.88 -13.90
N PRO A 32 -11.83 -19.68 -13.41
CA PRO A 32 -11.75 -21.13 -13.56
C PRO A 32 -11.86 -21.55 -15.03
N SER A 33 -11.24 -22.67 -15.40
CA SER A 33 -11.31 -23.25 -16.74
C SER A 33 -12.75 -23.55 -17.17
N PHE A 34 -13.03 -23.43 -18.47
CA PHE A 34 -14.28 -23.91 -19.06
C PHE A 34 -14.22 -25.43 -19.21
N GLU A 35 -15.10 -26.13 -18.50
CA GLU A 35 -15.24 -27.59 -18.50
C GLU A 35 -16.71 -27.99 -18.73
N HIS A 36 -17.08 -29.21 -18.36
CA HIS A 36 -18.49 -29.59 -18.24
C HIS A 36 -19.23 -28.64 -17.27
N ARG A 37 -20.53 -28.46 -17.50
CA ARG A 37 -21.34 -27.53 -16.72
C ARG A 37 -21.35 -27.93 -15.24
N LYS A 38 -20.61 -27.18 -14.42
CA LYS A 38 -20.62 -27.28 -12.96
C LYS A 38 -22.01 -26.92 -12.43
N ARG A 39 -22.58 -27.80 -11.61
CA ARG A 39 -23.86 -27.60 -10.93
C ARG A 39 -23.61 -27.27 -9.47
N HIS A 40 -24.59 -26.64 -8.82
CA HIS A 40 -24.51 -26.36 -7.40
C HIS A 40 -24.52 -27.69 -6.61
N THR A 41 -23.47 -27.90 -5.83
CA THR A 41 -23.26 -29.06 -4.95
C THR A 41 -22.53 -28.59 -3.70
N PHE A 42 -22.33 -29.46 -2.71
CA PHE A 42 -21.70 -29.09 -1.43
C PHE A 42 -20.29 -28.48 -1.57
N ASN A 43 -19.51 -28.91 -2.58
CA ASN A 43 -18.13 -28.45 -2.81
C ASN A 43 -17.94 -27.67 -4.12
N THR A 44 -18.93 -27.66 -5.01
CA THR A 44 -18.80 -27.09 -6.35
C THR A 44 -19.91 -26.08 -6.61
N LEU A 45 -19.50 -24.88 -7.00
CA LEU A 45 -20.41 -23.83 -7.47
C LEU A 45 -20.37 -23.73 -9.01
N PRO A 46 -21.48 -23.30 -9.65
CA PRO A 46 -21.47 -22.92 -11.05
C PRO A 46 -20.36 -21.92 -11.40
N LEU A 47 -19.90 -21.95 -12.65
CA LEU A 47 -18.76 -21.15 -13.11
C LEU A 47 -19.01 -19.64 -13.00
N HIS A 48 -20.20 -19.19 -13.42
CA HIS A 48 -20.61 -17.79 -13.34
C HIS A 48 -21.63 -17.55 -12.20
N ASP A 49 -21.45 -18.27 -11.09
CA ASP A 49 -22.20 -18.05 -9.86
C ASP A 49 -21.97 -16.64 -9.29
N ALA A 50 -22.97 -16.09 -8.58
CA ALA A 50 -22.92 -14.74 -8.04
C ALA A 50 -21.87 -14.57 -6.92
N ASN A 51 -21.46 -15.64 -6.24
CA ASN A 51 -20.47 -15.57 -5.17
C ASN A 51 -19.03 -15.33 -5.66
N ARG A 52 -18.77 -15.48 -6.97
CA ARG A 52 -17.43 -15.29 -7.55
C ARG A 52 -17.23 -13.82 -7.94
N PHE A 53 -16.02 -13.32 -7.69
CA PHE A 53 -15.58 -11.96 -8.05
C PHE A 53 -16.54 -10.84 -7.58
N GLY A 54 -17.16 -11.02 -6.40
CA GLY A 54 -18.09 -10.05 -5.84
C GLY A 54 -19.30 -9.76 -6.73
N GLY A 55 -19.86 -10.78 -7.39
CA GLY A 55 -21.02 -10.66 -8.27
C GLY A 55 -20.71 -10.21 -9.71
N ARG A 56 -19.45 -9.89 -10.03
CA ARG A 56 -19.06 -9.43 -11.37
C ARG A 56 -19.18 -10.49 -12.46
N THR A 57 -19.29 -11.77 -12.09
CA THR A 57 -19.66 -12.85 -13.02
C THR A 57 -20.99 -12.63 -13.72
N ALA A 58 -21.87 -11.74 -13.21
CA ALA A 58 -23.09 -11.32 -13.89
C ALA A 58 -22.83 -10.82 -15.33
N TYR A 59 -21.72 -10.12 -15.56
CA TYR A 59 -21.34 -9.62 -16.90
C TYR A 59 -20.95 -10.74 -17.87
N LEU A 60 -20.51 -11.88 -17.36
CA LEU A 60 -20.05 -13.03 -18.12
C LEU A 60 -21.11 -14.13 -18.23
N ARG A 61 -22.23 -14.00 -17.51
CA ARG A 61 -23.24 -15.05 -17.43
C ARG A 61 -24.13 -15.07 -18.68
N GLU A 62 -24.27 -16.25 -19.29
CA GLU A 62 -25.39 -16.61 -20.18
C GLU A 62 -26.35 -17.49 -19.38
N ILE A 63 -27.59 -17.04 -19.17
CA ILE A 63 -28.56 -17.72 -18.30
C ILE A 63 -29.33 -18.78 -19.09
N GLY A 64 -29.52 -19.96 -18.47
CA GLY A 64 -30.39 -21.03 -18.97
C GLY A 64 -29.69 -22.03 -19.90
N PRO A 65 -30.46 -22.97 -20.48
CA PRO A 65 -29.94 -23.91 -21.47
C PRO A 65 -29.64 -23.18 -22.79
N VAL A 66 -28.38 -22.80 -22.99
CA VAL A 66 -27.95 -22.06 -24.19
C VAL A 66 -27.97 -22.99 -25.40
N ASN A 67 -28.84 -22.70 -26.38
CA ASN A 67 -28.79 -23.34 -27.70
C ASN A 67 -27.52 -22.91 -28.43
N ILE A 68 -26.52 -23.80 -28.52
CA ILE A 68 -25.18 -23.52 -29.05
C ILE A 68 -25.23 -22.97 -30.48
N LYS A 69 -26.18 -23.41 -31.29
CA LYS A 69 -26.28 -23.01 -32.70
C LYS A 69 -26.96 -21.65 -32.89
N GLY A 70 -28.02 -21.39 -32.13
CA GLY A 70 -28.90 -20.22 -32.35
C GLY A 70 -28.72 -19.08 -31.35
N ARG A 71 -27.99 -19.28 -30.24
CA ARG A 71 -27.91 -18.30 -29.15
C ARG A 71 -26.57 -18.32 -28.41
N GLY A 72 -26.11 -17.13 -28.03
CA GLY A 72 -25.02 -16.93 -27.08
C GLY A 72 -23.99 -15.92 -27.55
N ARG A 73 -23.36 -15.24 -26.59
CA ARG A 73 -22.29 -14.27 -26.87
C ARG A 73 -20.93 -14.97 -26.76
N ARG A 74 -20.17 -15.01 -27.85
CA ARG A 74 -18.92 -15.81 -27.95
C ARG A 74 -17.87 -15.41 -26.91
N PHE A 75 -17.69 -14.11 -26.64
CA PHE A 75 -16.68 -13.64 -25.68
C PHE A 75 -16.91 -14.14 -24.24
N LYS A 76 -18.14 -14.52 -23.87
CA LYS A 76 -18.44 -15.06 -22.53
C LYS A 76 -17.95 -16.50 -22.34
N LYS A 77 -17.53 -17.17 -23.41
CA LYS A 77 -17.00 -18.54 -23.41
C LYS A 77 -15.53 -18.60 -23.82
N ASP A 78 -14.98 -17.49 -24.30
CA ASP A 78 -13.57 -17.40 -24.65
C ASP A 78 -12.74 -17.18 -23.38
N HIS A 79 -11.81 -18.11 -23.10
CA HIS A 79 -11.00 -18.08 -21.90
C HIS A 79 -10.15 -16.80 -21.81
N ARG A 80 -9.55 -16.38 -22.91
CA ARG A 80 -8.65 -15.23 -22.93
C ARG A 80 -9.40 -13.93 -22.62
N THR A 81 -10.54 -13.71 -23.27
CA THR A 81 -11.35 -12.52 -23.03
C THR A 81 -11.91 -12.49 -21.62
N VAL A 82 -12.34 -13.65 -21.09
CA VAL A 82 -12.88 -13.75 -19.74
C VAL A 82 -11.80 -13.48 -18.70
N GLN A 83 -10.62 -14.09 -18.82
CA GLN A 83 -9.50 -13.84 -17.91
C GLN A 83 -9.09 -12.37 -17.93
N PHE A 84 -8.99 -11.76 -19.10
CA PHE A 84 -8.68 -10.33 -19.22
C PHE A 84 -9.67 -9.44 -18.42
N ASN A 85 -10.97 -9.73 -18.47
CA ASN A 85 -11.95 -8.99 -17.68
C ASN A 85 -11.76 -9.20 -16.18
N VAL A 86 -11.43 -10.42 -15.75
CA VAL A 86 -11.12 -10.72 -14.35
C VAL A 86 -9.87 -9.98 -13.90
N ASP A 87 -8.82 -9.94 -14.72
CA ASP A 87 -7.57 -9.20 -14.42
C ASP A 87 -7.85 -7.71 -14.24
N VAL A 88 -8.66 -7.11 -15.12
CA VAL A 88 -9.10 -5.72 -14.99
C VAL A 88 -9.85 -5.50 -13.68
N TRP A 89 -10.70 -6.44 -13.26
CA TRP A 89 -11.41 -6.32 -11.98
C TRP A 89 -10.47 -6.44 -10.78
N CYS A 90 -9.51 -7.35 -10.82
CA CYS A 90 -8.46 -7.48 -9.80
C CYS A 90 -7.61 -6.20 -9.72
N ALA A 91 -7.22 -5.63 -10.86
CA ALA A 91 -6.50 -4.36 -10.93
C ALA A 91 -7.31 -3.22 -10.31
N GLN A 92 -8.61 -3.12 -10.61
CA GLN A 92 -9.50 -2.14 -9.99
C GLN A 92 -9.60 -2.32 -8.47
N GLN A 93 -9.65 -3.55 -7.96
CA GLN A 93 -9.69 -3.79 -6.51
C GLN A 93 -8.38 -3.37 -5.83
N THR A 94 -7.23 -3.73 -6.41
CA THR A 94 -5.93 -3.33 -5.89
C THR A 94 -5.77 -1.81 -5.92
N LEU A 95 -6.14 -1.17 -7.04
CA LEU A 95 -6.13 0.28 -7.18
C LEU A 95 -6.99 0.95 -6.10
N ARG A 96 -8.25 0.53 -5.95
CA ARG A 96 -9.18 1.05 -4.93
C ARG A 96 -8.60 0.93 -3.52
N LYS A 97 -8.02 -0.23 -3.17
CA LYS A 97 -7.42 -0.45 -1.85
C LYS A 97 -6.21 0.46 -1.62
N ARG A 98 -5.32 0.59 -2.62
CA ARG A 98 -4.15 1.48 -2.56
C ARG A 98 -4.52 2.95 -2.45
N TRP A 99 -5.57 3.39 -3.14
CA TRP A 99 -6.07 4.77 -3.02
C TRP A 99 -6.74 5.03 -1.67
N LYS A 100 -7.57 4.09 -1.18
CA LYS A 100 -8.18 4.21 0.16
C LYS A 100 -7.15 4.19 1.28
N GLN A 101 -5.99 3.57 1.06
CA GLN A 101 -4.87 3.57 2.01
C GLN A 101 -4.18 4.93 2.13
N ARG A 102 -4.39 5.87 1.19
CA ARG A 102 -3.80 7.20 1.26
C ARG A 102 -4.58 8.06 2.24
N ASP A 103 -3.89 8.49 3.28
CA ASP A 103 -4.29 9.48 4.29
C ASP A 103 -3.53 10.81 4.11
N TRP A 104 -2.97 11.03 2.90
CA TRP A 104 -2.11 12.15 2.57
C TRP A 104 -2.39 12.69 1.16
N GLU A 105 -1.91 13.91 0.92
CA GLU A 105 -1.97 14.61 -0.36
C GLU A 105 -0.54 14.98 -0.80
N VAL A 106 -0.31 15.09 -2.11
CA VAL A 106 0.95 15.63 -2.63
C VAL A 106 0.80 17.13 -2.74
N VAL A 107 1.69 17.87 -2.08
CA VAL A 107 1.75 19.33 -2.17
C VAL A 107 3.09 19.74 -2.77
N GLU A 108 3.03 20.58 -3.80
CA GLU A 108 4.21 21.16 -4.42
C GLU A 108 4.69 22.35 -3.57
N VAL A 109 5.72 22.11 -2.76
CA VAL A 109 6.35 23.13 -1.92
C VAL A 109 7.61 23.65 -2.61
N PRO A 110 7.83 24.98 -2.67
CA PRO A 110 9.08 25.53 -3.20
C PRO A 110 10.29 24.94 -2.49
N PHE A 111 11.34 24.61 -3.25
CA PHE A 111 12.50 23.88 -2.73
C PHE A 111 13.07 24.49 -1.45
N ALA A 112 13.21 25.82 -1.37
CA ALA A 112 13.76 26.50 -0.19
C ALA A 112 12.96 26.30 1.12
N LEU A 113 11.66 25.98 1.04
CA LEU A 113 10.79 25.79 2.19
C LEU A 113 10.55 24.30 2.53
N ALA A 114 11.05 23.39 1.70
CA ALA A 114 10.90 21.96 1.93
C ALA A 114 11.73 21.50 3.14
N PRO A 115 11.28 20.47 3.88
CA PRO A 115 12.07 19.79 4.89
C PRO A 115 13.49 19.44 4.44
N ARG A 116 14.45 19.49 5.38
CA ARG A 116 15.88 19.30 5.12
C ARG A 116 16.21 18.01 4.34
N GLU A 117 15.48 16.93 4.60
CA GLU A 117 15.67 15.63 3.97
C GLU A 117 15.31 15.62 2.47
N GLN A 118 14.52 16.59 2.03
CA GLN A 118 14.10 16.80 0.64
C GLN A 118 14.96 17.86 -0.06
N GLN A 119 15.91 18.49 0.64
CA GLN A 119 16.90 19.43 0.08
C GLN A 119 17.99 18.69 -0.71
N ARG A 120 17.59 17.76 -1.58
CA ARG A 120 18.45 16.91 -2.39
C ARG A 120 17.73 16.49 -3.67
N VAL A 121 18.47 15.94 -4.61
CA VAL A 121 17.90 15.35 -5.82
C VAL A 121 17.29 14.01 -5.47
N ILE A 122 16.00 13.84 -5.77
CA ILE A 122 15.29 12.58 -5.63
C ILE A 122 14.99 12.07 -7.05
N PRO A 123 15.64 10.99 -7.52
CA PRO A 123 15.37 10.41 -8.83
C PRO A 123 13.89 10.07 -9.00
N GLU A 124 13.40 9.94 -10.24
CA GLU A 124 12.02 9.50 -10.52
C GLU A 124 11.77 8.03 -10.16
N LEU A 125 10.49 7.61 -10.11
CA LEU A 125 10.12 6.29 -9.58
C LEU A 125 10.66 5.19 -10.50
N TYR A 126 11.34 4.20 -9.91
CA TYR A 126 12.00 3.09 -10.61
C TYR A 126 13.19 3.51 -11.50
N THR A 127 13.76 4.71 -11.30
CA THR A 127 14.99 5.13 -11.97
C THR A 127 16.24 4.57 -11.31
N ASP A 128 16.34 4.72 -9.98
CA ASP A 128 17.49 4.27 -9.17
C ASP A 128 17.06 3.29 -8.07
N VAL A 129 18.04 2.81 -7.30
CA VAL A 129 17.78 2.03 -6.08
C VAL A 129 16.90 2.81 -5.09
N PRO A 130 16.03 2.12 -4.32
CA PRO A 130 15.21 2.77 -3.29
C PRO A 130 16.06 3.61 -2.33
N GLN A 131 15.80 4.92 -2.29
CA GLN A 131 16.58 5.87 -1.52
C GLN A 131 16.08 5.95 -0.08
N MET A 132 17.01 5.94 0.87
CA MET A 132 16.74 6.14 2.30
C MET A 132 16.57 7.62 2.62
N ALA A 133 15.68 7.98 3.55
CA ALA A 133 15.34 9.35 3.92
C ALA A 133 16.54 10.13 4.48
N ASP A 134 17.14 9.68 5.58
CA ASP A 134 18.31 10.32 6.19
C ASP A 134 19.16 9.30 6.99
N PRO A 135 20.10 8.59 6.33
CA PRO A 135 20.96 7.60 6.99
C PRO A 135 21.82 8.16 8.12
N ASP A 136 22.24 9.43 8.01
CA ASP A 136 23.12 10.08 9.01
C ASP A 136 22.38 10.29 10.34
N ARG A 137 21.05 10.41 10.28
CA ARG A 137 20.15 10.50 11.44
C ARG A 137 19.50 9.18 11.84
N MET A 138 20.00 8.07 11.32
CA MET A 138 19.46 6.73 11.53
C MET A 138 18.03 6.54 11.01
N ASP A 139 17.59 7.33 10.04
CA ASP A 139 16.30 7.16 9.33
C ASP A 139 16.51 6.44 7.99
N PHE A 140 16.37 5.12 8.03
CA PHE A 140 16.52 4.23 6.87
C PHE A 140 15.20 3.94 6.13
N THR A 141 14.17 4.77 6.33
CA THR A 141 12.89 4.62 5.63
C THR A 141 12.97 5.09 4.19
N ASN A 142 12.09 4.58 3.31
CA ASN A 142 12.05 5.00 1.90
C ASN A 142 11.51 6.44 1.80
N ILE A 143 12.30 7.34 1.20
CA ILE A 143 11.90 8.75 1.05
C ILE A 143 10.58 8.93 0.28
N ARG A 144 10.27 8.06 -0.68
CA ARG A 144 9.03 8.16 -1.47
C ARG A 144 7.76 7.89 -0.69
N ASN A 145 7.88 7.16 0.41
CA ASN A 145 6.75 6.77 1.24
C ASN A 145 6.71 7.58 2.54
N LYS A 146 7.65 8.52 2.74
CA LYS A 146 7.67 9.39 3.90
C LYS A 146 6.55 10.43 3.78
N VAL A 147 5.70 10.48 4.80
CA VAL A 147 4.58 11.42 4.91
C VAL A 147 4.93 12.41 6.02
N TYR A 148 4.56 13.67 5.81
CA TYR A 148 4.80 14.76 6.77
C TYR A 148 3.47 15.19 7.38
N ASP A 149 3.50 15.46 8.67
CA ASP A 149 2.35 15.97 9.40
C ASP A 149 1.99 17.38 8.90
N ARG A 150 0.70 17.61 8.67
CA ARG A 150 0.21 18.91 8.17
C ARG A 150 0.47 20.01 9.19
N GLU A 151 0.38 19.65 10.46
CA GLU A 151 0.57 20.51 11.63
C GLU A 151 1.98 21.08 11.72
N ASP A 152 2.98 20.30 11.34
CA ASP A 152 4.40 20.70 11.31
C ASP A 152 4.71 21.61 10.11
N LEU A 153 3.94 21.51 9.03
CA LEU A 153 4.12 22.30 7.80
C LEU A 153 3.21 23.53 7.69
N GLN A 154 2.44 23.86 8.74
CA GLN A 154 1.44 24.93 8.67
C GLN A 154 1.99 26.29 8.27
N ALA A 155 3.17 26.68 8.77
CA ALA A 155 3.79 27.95 8.44
C ALA A 155 4.15 28.07 6.95
N VAL A 156 4.45 26.94 6.31
CA VAL A 156 4.78 26.86 4.88
C VAL A 156 3.52 26.79 4.03
N LEU A 157 2.51 26.03 4.46
CA LEU A 157 1.28 25.81 3.71
C LEU A 157 0.28 26.97 3.81
N PHE A 158 0.27 27.68 4.95
CA PHE A 158 -0.68 28.76 5.24
C PHE A 158 0.02 30.03 5.72
N PRO A 159 0.96 30.61 4.93
CA PRO A 159 1.78 31.73 5.38
C PRO A 159 0.99 33.03 5.62
N SER A 160 -0.19 33.17 5.00
CA SER A 160 -1.05 34.34 5.13
C SER A 160 -2.04 34.26 6.30
N ALA A 161 -2.05 33.18 7.07
CA ALA A 161 -2.95 33.04 8.21
C ALA A 161 -2.39 33.81 9.41
N ASN A 162 -3.18 34.72 10.00
CA ASN A 162 -2.80 35.49 11.20
C ASN A 162 -2.54 34.60 12.43
N SER A 163 -3.10 33.39 12.41
CA SER A 163 -2.93 32.35 13.42
C SER A 163 -2.89 30.99 12.72
N PRO A 164 -2.13 30.00 13.22
CA PRO A 164 -2.09 28.67 12.61
C PRO A 164 -3.51 28.05 12.60
N PRO A 165 -3.99 27.55 11.45
CA PRO A 165 -5.36 27.03 11.32
C PRO A 165 -5.58 25.72 12.08
N TYR A 166 -4.52 24.97 12.39
CA TYR A 166 -4.56 23.73 13.16
C TYR A 166 -3.77 23.88 14.46
N PRO A 167 -4.26 23.31 15.58
CA PRO A 167 -3.50 23.30 16.82
C PRO A 167 -2.21 22.48 16.67
N ALA A 168 -1.17 22.84 17.44
CA ALA A 168 0.08 22.10 17.45
C ALA A 168 -0.11 20.69 18.02
N ILE A 169 0.69 19.74 17.52
CA ILE A 169 0.66 18.35 17.99
C ILE A 169 1.10 18.30 19.46
N GLN A 170 0.25 17.71 20.31
CA GLN A 170 0.62 17.38 21.68
C GLN A 170 1.46 16.10 21.66
N ARG A 171 2.75 16.22 21.94
CA ARG A 171 3.65 15.07 22.01
C ARG A 171 3.66 14.49 23.42
N VAL A 172 3.70 13.17 23.50
CA VAL A 172 3.81 12.45 24.77
C VAL A 172 5.22 12.63 25.32
N ASP A 173 5.30 13.12 26.55
CA ASP A 173 6.56 13.15 27.29
C ASP A 173 6.97 11.72 27.65
N ARG A 174 8.12 11.28 27.11
CA ARG A 174 8.64 9.94 27.33
C ARG A 174 9.26 9.77 28.71
N ASP A 175 9.55 10.86 29.41
CA ASP A 175 10.18 10.85 30.73
C ASP A 175 9.14 10.96 31.86
N ALA A 176 7.92 11.44 31.56
CA ALA A 176 6.81 11.52 32.51
C ALA A 176 6.47 10.16 33.14
N MET A 177 6.12 10.16 34.42
CA MET A 177 5.65 8.95 35.13
C MET A 177 4.19 8.71 34.77
N THR A 178 3.99 7.71 33.93
CA THR A 178 2.70 7.31 33.35
C THR A 178 2.36 5.89 33.81
N LEU A 179 1.10 5.49 33.65
CA LEU A 179 0.59 4.18 34.10
C LEU A 179 1.45 2.99 33.61
N GLU A 180 2.03 3.07 32.41
CA GLU A 180 2.93 2.05 31.85
C GLU A 180 4.24 1.87 32.63
N LYS A 181 4.65 2.90 33.38
CA LYS A 181 5.81 2.88 34.28
C LYS A 181 5.45 2.45 35.70
N PHE A 182 4.18 2.07 35.94
CA PHE A 182 3.67 1.59 37.24
C PHE A 182 3.93 2.55 38.41
N LEU A 183 3.99 3.87 38.16
CA LEU A 183 4.15 4.91 39.17
C LEU A 183 3.14 6.04 38.97
#